data_AF-A0A353PBA1-F1
#
_entry.id   AF-A0A353PBA1-F1
#
_cell.length_a   1.000
_cell.length_b   1.000
_cell.length_c   1.000
_cell.angle_alpha   90.00
_cell.angle_beta   90.00
_cell.angle_gamma   90.00
#
_symmetry.space_group_name_H-M   'P 1'
#
loop_
_entity.id
_entity.type
_entity.pdbx_description
1 polymer ?
#
loop_
_entity_poly.entity_id
_entity_poly.type
_entity_poly.pdbx_seq_one_letter_code
_entity_poly.pdbx_strand_id
1 'polypeptide(L)'
;DPGFRVRAVDQGLRVEWLAPGGAAERAGIACGDILVAVDRQRIEGEALERLLRLEADGRTLMVHGFRDDRLIRHELRLDAAPPDTCWLQLDEQGRTGLKGGLNWLGDSGSD
;
A
#
# COMPACT_ATOMS: atom_id res chain seq x y z
N ASP A 1 6.38 -1.70 -4.68
CA ASP A 1 6.23 -0.43 -3.93
C ASP A 1 5.47 -0.74 -2.64
N PRO A 2 5.88 -0.29 -1.44
CA PRO A 2 5.15 -0.53 -0.18
C PRO A 2 3.75 0.11 -0.14
N GLY A 3 3.40 0.94 -1.13
CA GLY A 3 2.08 1.55 -1.25
C GLY A 3 1.90 2.74 -0.31
N PHE A 4 2.98 3.44 0.05
CA PHE A 4 2.93 4.70 0.78
C PHE A 4 4.20 5.52 0.59
N ARG A 5 4.08 6.84 0.70
CA ARG A 5 5.20 7.79 0.61
C ARG A 5 5.36 8.54 1.92
N VAL A 6 6.61 8.74 2.31
CA VAL A 6 6.98 9.44 3.54
C VAL A 6 7.97 10.56 3.27
N ARG A 7 7.98 11.58 4.13
CA ARG A 7 8.99 12.63 4.18
C ARG A 7 9.67 12.63 5.55
N ALA A 8 10.99 12.79 5.57
CA ALA A 8 11.72 13.03 6.81
C ALA A 8 11.31 14.37 7.45
N VAL A 9 11.10 14.33 8.76
CA VAL A 9 10.84 15.48 9.64
C VAL A 9 11.67 15.30 10.93
N ASP A 10 11.81 16.35 11.74
CA ASP A 10 12.66 16.34 12.94
C ASP A 10 12.39 15.17 13.90
N GLN A 11 11.13 14.73 13.98
CA GLN A 11 10.69 13.70 14.92
C GLN A 11 10.54 12.29 14.31
N GLY A 12 10.73 12.12 13.00
CA GLY A 12 10.55 10.83 12.33
C GLY A 12 10.20 10.95 10.85
N LEU A 13 9.38 10.02 10.36
CA LEU A 13 8.94 9.96 8.97
C LEU A 13 7.45 10.26 8.88
N ARG A 14 7.09 11.42 8.32
CA ARG A 14 5.68 11.79 8.12
C ARG A 14 5.12 11.08 6.90
N VAL A 15 3.96 10.44 7.05
CA VAL A 15 3.20 9.84 5.94
C VAL A 15 2.52 10.95 5.14
N GLU A 16 2.89 11.07 3.86
CA GLU A 16 2.32 12.07 2.95
C GLU A 16 1.21 11.51 2.07
N TRP A 17 1.33 10.22 1.72
CA TRP A 17 0.41 9.57 0.82
C TRP A 17 0.36 8.07 1.08
N LEU A 18 -0.81 7.48 0.91
CA LEU A 18 -1.09 6.05 1.02
C LEU A 18 -1.79 5.59 -0.26
N ALA A 19 -1.41 4.41 -0.74
CA ALA A 19 -2.10 3.72 -1.82
C ALA A 19 -3.44 3.20 -1.27
N PRO A 20 -4.57 3.49 -1.95
CA PRO A 20 -5.87 2.93 -1.59
C PRO A 20 -5.82 1.39 -1.61
N GLY A 21 -6.35 0.78 -0.57
CA GLY A 21 -6.31 -0.67 -0.34
C GLY A 21 -4.92 -1.22 -0.03
N GLY A 22 -3.89 -0.37 0.10
CA GLY A 22 -2.50 -0.76 0.34
C GLY A 22 -2.23 -1.30 1.74
N ALA A 23 -1.05 -1.90 1.94
CA ALA A 23 -0.66 -2.50 3.21
C ALA A 23 -0.77 -1.54 4.40
N ALA A 24 -0.30 -0.30 4.22
CA ALA A 24 -0.33 0.72 5.26
C ALA A 24 -1.76 1.20 5.58
N GLU A 25 -2.62 1.37 4.58
CA GLU A 25 -4.03 1.74 4.81
C GLU A 25 -4.77 0.63 5.56
N ARG A 26 -4.60 -0.64 5.15
CA ARG A 26 -5.20 -1.80 5.84
C ARG A 26 -4.69 -1.96 7.28
N ALA A 27 -3.45 -1.56 7.55
CA ALA A 27 -2.90 -1.54 8.89
C ALA A 27 -3.47 -0.41 9.77
N GLY A 28 -4.16 0.57 9.18
CA GLY A 28 -4.74 1.73 9.88
C GLY A 28 -3.80 2.93 10.00
N ILE A 29 -2.68 2.92 9.27
CA ILE A 29 -1.79 4.07 9.13
C ILE A 29 -2.52 5.12 8.27
N ALA A 30 -2.41 6.39 8.65
CA ALA A 30 -3.05 7.51 7.97
C ALA A 30 -2.02 8.56 7.52
N CYS A 31 -2.41 9.37 6.53
CA CYS A 31 -1.66 10.56 6.18
C CYS A 31 -1.57 11.50 7.39
N GLY A 32 -0.39 12.08 7.61
CA GLY A 32 -0.11 12.93 8.77
C GLY A 32 0.54 12.20 9.94
N ASP A 33 0.44 10.86 10.01
CA ASP A 33 1.14 10.08 11.03
C ASP A 33 2.65 10.30 10.94
N ILE A 34 3.31 10.39 12.10
CA ILE A 34 4.77 10.46 12.20
C ILE A 34 5.28 9.10 12.69
N LEU A 35 5.86 8.32 11.79
CA LEU A 35 6.43 7.01 12.10
C LEU A 35 7.82 7.19 12.72
N VAL A 36 8.09 6.45 13.79
CA VAL A 36 9.32 6.61 14.59
C VAL A 36 10.09 5.32 14.79
N ALA A 37 9.43 4.16 14.74
CA ALA A 37 10.09 2.87 14.85
C ALA A 37 9.33 1.77 14.12
N VAL A 38 10.07 0.75 13.69
CA VAL A 38 9.56 -0.51 13.17
C VAL A 38 10.18 -1.63 13.99
N ASP A 39 9.33 -2.53 14.49
CA ASP A 39 9.65 -3.55 15.48
C ASP A 39 10.34 -2.96 16.72
N ARG A 40 11.63 -3.21 16.87
CA ARG A 40 12.46 -2.73 17.98
C ARG A 40 13.56 -1.76 17.51
N GLN A 41 13.43 -1.22 16.30
CA GLN A 41 14.42 -0.34 15.70
C GLN A 41 13.81 1.01 15.37
N ARG A 42 14.50 2.08 15.79
CA ARG A 42 14.18 3.45 15.35
C ARG A 42 14.41 3.55 13.85
N ILE A 43 13.50 4.22 13.15
CA ILE A 43 13.61 4.43 11.71
C ILE A 43 14.02 5.87 11.39
N GLU A 44 14.87 5.97 10.38
CA GLU A 44 15.28 7.20 9.69
C GLU A 44 15.09 6.96 8.18
N GLY A 45 15.13 8.02 7.36
CA GLY A 45 14.68 7.99 5.96
C GLY A 45 15.22 6.81 5.14
N GLU A 46 16.54 6.58 5.15
CA GLU A 46 17.16 5.46 4.42
C GLU A 46 16.91 4.09 5.06
N ALA A 47 16.71 4.04 6.38
CA ALA A 47 16.54 2.78 7.10
C ALA A 47 15.19 2.13 6.78
N LEU A 48 14.14 2.91 6.52
CA LEU A 48 12.81 2.40 6.20
C LEU A 48 12.80 1.64 4.87
N GLU A 49 13.38 2.20 3.80
CA GLU A 49 13.42 1.51 2.50
C GLU A 49 14.16 0.17 2.59
N ARG A 50 15.26 0.13 3.35
CA ARG A 50 16.02 -1.10 3.55
C ARG A 50 15.20 -2.16 4.30
N LEU A 51 14.49 -1.77 5.35
CA LEU A 51 13.61 -2.67 6.10
C LEU A 51 12.50 -3.24 5.22
N LEU A 52 11.87 -2.39 4.39
CA LEU A 52 10.82 -2.82 3.47
C LEU A 52 11.34 -3.77 2.38
N ARG A 53 12.57 -3.59 1.90
CA ARG A 53 13.19 -4.49 0.91
C ARG A 53 13.60 -5.85 1.49
N LEU A 54 14.00 -5.89 2.75
CA LEU A 54 14.48 -7.11 3.41
C LEU A 54 13.32 -8.00 3.89
N GLU A 55 12.14 -7.43 4.16
CA GLU A 55 11.05 -8.11 4.87
C GLU A 55 9.80 -8.37 3.99
N ALA A 56 9.94 -8.37 2.66
CA ALA A 56 8.86 -8.62 1.70
C ALA A 56 8.29 -10.07 1.71
N ASP A 57 8.78 -10.94 2.60
CA ASP A 57 8.42 -12.37 2.71
C ASP A 57 7.16 -12.61 3.57
N GLY A 58 6.13 -11.76 3.45
CA GLY A 58 4.84 -11.98 4.12
C GLY A 58 4.86 -11.80 5.65
N ARG A 59 5.87 -11.11 6.19
CA ARG A 59 5.97 -10.84 7.63
C ARG A 59 5.09 -9.67 8.07
N THR A 60 4.69 -9.73 9.33
CA THR A 60 4.00 -8.64 10.02
C THR A 60 5.01 -7.81 10.79
N LEU A 61 5.08 -6.52 10.51
CA LEU A 61 5.96 -5.55 11.15
C LEU A 61 5.18 -4.72 12.17
N MET A 62 5.75 -4.48 13.36
CA MET A 62 5.13 -3.61 14.36
C MET A 62 5.58 -2.16 14.16
N VAL A 63 4.74 -1.33 13.59
CA VAL A 63 5.03 0.08 13.33
C VAL A 63 4.58 0.92 14.52
N HIS A 64 5.47 1.79 15.01
CA HIS A 64 5.19 2.77 16.05
C HIS A 64 5.25 4.18 15.46
N GLY A 65 4.35 5.05 15.91
CA GLY A 65 4.31 6.44 15.47
C GLY A 65 3.49 7.34 16.38
N PHE A 66 3.28 8.57 15.95
CA PHE A 66 2.42 9.54 16.61
C PHE A 66 1.32 10.06 15.68
N ARG A 67 0.12 10.21 16.24
CA ARG A 67 -1.03 10.92 15.65
C ARG A 67 -1.62 11.84 16.71
N ASP A 68 -1.68 13.14 16.44
CA ASP A 68 -2.16 14.16 17.39
C ASP A 68 -1.56 13.99 18.80
N ASP A 69 -0.24 13.85 18.88
CA ASP A 69 0.56 13.60 20.10
C ASP A 69 0.26 12.29 20.85
N ARG A 70 -0.50 11.38 20.25
CA ARG A 70 -0.76 10.05 20.80
C ARG A 70 0.12 9.01 20.13
N LEU A 71 0.75 8.17 20.95
CA LEU A 71 1.48 7.00 20.46
C LEU A 71 0.50 6.00 19.83
N ILE A 72 0.74 5.66 18.58
CA ILE A 72 0.00 4.63 17.83
C ILE A 72 0.89 3.42 17.58
N ARG A 73 0.26 2.24 17.48
CA ARG A 73 0.90 0.99 17.09
C ARG A 73 0.05 0.28 16.04
N HIS A 74 0.70 -0.14 14.97
CA HIS A 74 0.06 -0.79 13.84
C HIS A 74 0.83 -2.05 13.44
N GLU A 75 0.09 -3.12 13.17
CA GLU A 75 0.62 -4.34 12.57
C GLU A 75 0.58 -4.20 11.05
N LEU A 76 1.73 -3.88 10.46
CA LEU A 76 1.89 -3.72 9.02
C LEU A 76 2.24 -5.06 8.39
N ARG A 77 1.30 -5.63 7.63
CA ARG A 77 1.55 -6.84 6.82
C ARG A 77 2.01 -6.43 5.43
N LEU A 78 3.26 -6.74 5.11
CA LEU A 78 3.77 -6.59 3.75
C LEU A 78 3.37 -7.84 2.97
N ASP A 79 2.34 -7.72 2.14
CA ASP A 79 2.08 -8.77 1.15
C ASP A 79 3.20 -8.73 0.10
N ALA A 80 3.57 -9.91 -0.41
CA ALA A 80 4.42 -9.98 -1.59
C ALA A 80 3.79 -9.08 -2.67
N ALA A 81 4.59 -8.15 -3.22
CA ALA A 81 4.10 -7.27 -4.27
C ALA A 81 3.40 -8.14 -5.33
N PRO A 82 2.11 -7.88 -5.66
CA PRO A 82 1.54 -8.47 -6.86
C PRO A 82 2.51 -8.14 -8.01
N PRO A 83 2.78 -9.07 -8.95
CA PRO A 83 3.56 -8.71 -10.12
C PRO A 83 2.89 -7.52 -10.80
N ASP A 84 3.48 -6.33 -10.62
CA ASP A 84 2.95 -5.04 -11.00
C ASP A 84 2.83 -4.95 -12.53
N THR A 85 1.70 -5.38 -13.07
CA THR A 85 1.34 -5.15 -14.46
C THR A 85 -0.18 -5.06 -14.61
N CYS A 86 -0.73 -3.86 -14.49
CA CYS A 86 -2.03 -3.52 -15.07
C CYS A 86 -1.86 -2.19 -15.81
N TRP A 87 -1.50 -2.27 -17.08
CA TRP A 87 -1.60 -1.14 -17.99
C TRP A 87 -3.07 -0.94 -18.37
N LEU A 88 -3.55 0.30 -18.23
CA LEU A 88 -4.82 0.72 -18.81
C LEU A 88 -4.56 1.03 -20.28
N GLN A 89 -4.95 0.12 -21.18
CA GLN A 89 -4.93 0.39 -22.61
C GLN A 89 -6.33 0.89 -23.01
N LEU A 90 -6.47 2.20 -23.15
CA LEU A 90 -7.62 2.80 -23.84
C LEU A 90 -7.37 2.60 -25.34
N ASP A 91 -8.18 1.77 -25.99
CA ASP A 91 -8.30 1.82 -27.44
C ASP A 91 -9.17 3.02 -27.84
N GLU A 92 -8.84 3.67 -28.96
CA GLU A 92 -9.56 4.83 -29.49
C GLU A 92 -10.99 4.50 -30.00
N GLN A 93 -11.51 3.30 -29.71
CA GLN A 93 -12.82 2.84 -30.20
C GLN A 93 -13.79 2.40 -29.10
N GLY A 94 -13.48 2.65 -27.82
CA GLY A 94 -14.46 2.55 -26.74
C GLY A 94 -15.00 1.13 -26.53
N ARG A 95 -14.15 0.10 -26.59
CA ARG A 95 -14.53 -1.28 -26.23
C ARG A 95 -13.66 -1.79 -25.09
N THR A 96 -14.16 -1.71 -23.85
CA THR A 96 -13.53 -2.35 -22.70
C THR A 96 -13.75 -3.87 -22.75
N GLY A 97 -12.74 -4.63 -23.18
CA GLY A 97 -12.76 -6.09 -23.14
C GLY A 97 -12.21 -6.63 -21.82
N LEU A 98 -13.07 -7.12 -20.94
CA LEU A 98 -12.68 -7.92 -19.77
C LEU A 98 -12.51 -9.38 -20.22
N LYS A 99 -11.29 -9.93 -20.17
CA LYS A 99 -11.07 -11.39 -20.25
C LYS A 99 -10.74 -11.94 -18.87
N GLY A 100 -11.79 -12.19 -18.10
CA GLY A 100 -11.81 -12.98 -16.88
C GLY A 100 -13.22 -13.51 -16.73
N GLY A 101 -13.39 -14.83 -16.87
CA GLY A 101 -14.68 -15.46 -17.11
C GLY A 101 -15.73 -15.15 -16.04
N LEU A 102 -16.86 -14.61 -16.49
CA LEU A 102 -18.18 -14.81 -15.92
C LEU A 102 -19.18 -14.75 -17.09
N ASN A 103 -19.76 -15.91 -17.36
CA ASN A 103 -20.94 -16.06 -18.20
C ASN A 103 -22.09 -15.30 -17.54
N TRP A 104 -22.43 -14.11 -18.03
CA TRP A 104 -23.65 -13.41 -17.63
C TRP A 104 -24.16 -12.48 -18.73
N LEU A 105 -25.32 -12.90 -19.29
CA LEU A 105 -26.34 -12.19 -20.08
C LEU A 105 -25.90 -11.56 -21.42
N GLY A 106 -26.54 -11.83 -22.55
CA GLY A 106 -27.87 -12.37 -22.77
C GLY A 106 -27.99 -13.03 -24.13
N ASP A 107 -28.71 -14.13 -24.10
CA ASP A 107 -29.39 -14.74 -25.22
C ASP A 107 -30.48 -13.78 -25.74
N SER A 108 -30.43 -13.52 -27.05
CA SER A 108 -31.53 -13.16 -27.95
C SER A 108 -30.87 -12.90 -29.31
N GLY A 109 -30.84 -13.78 -30.29
CA GLY A 109 -31.94 -14.63 -30.75
C GLY A 109 -32.70 -13.87 -31.84
N SER A 110 -32.45 -14.26 -33.11
CA SER A 110 -33.19 -13.93 -34.35
C SER A 110 -33.35 -12.44 -34.72
N ASP A 111 -33.33 -12.03 -35.99
CA ASP A 111 -33.73 -12.66 -37.25
C ASP A 111 -32.95 -12.00 -38.41
#